data_AF-A0A1A1Y744-F1
#
_entry.id   AF-A0A1A1Y744-F1
#
_cell.length_a   1.000
_cell.length_b   1.000
_cell.length_c   1.000
_cell.angle_alpha   90.00
_cell.angle_beta   90.00
_cell.angle_gamma   90.00
#
_symmetry.space_group_name_H-M   'P 1'
#
loop_
_entity.id
_entity.type
_entity.pdbx_description
1 polymer ?
#
loop_
_entity_poly.entity_id
_entity_poly.type
_entity_poly.pdbx_seq_one_letter_code
_entity_poly.pdbx_strand_id
1 'polypeptide(L)'
;MSDSRVNIAPRLRARERVVVHVDSPAVRWIGALAVLGLFCWLVLLLTRDHDRDWHAAGRLAWSLTLLTAVALIARGIFLGRPVTAAHAWLSLAAVLAGLGAHVLVFDLLGNFLIVCAGALLMWPTTAQPNPVDRQHIWKLVNATTGDPLAPFAMQEKKCYHFTADGTAAIAYRTRMGYAVVSGDPVGDETRYADLVADFAVMCHARGWRIVVLGCSQRRLDLWADGTVLGQTLRAVPIGRDVVIDVASFDMVGRKYRNLRQAVQRTHNFGITTEVLPEQGLDGRTLAELTDVLLASPKGARVERGFSMCLDGALEGRYPGVLLAVARDSDGRVQGFHRYATAGQGSEVSLDVPWRRRDAPNGIDERLSVDMIAWTRENCGQRLSLAFAAFPEIFDDKNRGRMSSLIYTAIHLGDALIALESLYRYLRKFHALGDRRYVMASMTQILPLLIVLLSLEFLPRRRRLA
;
A
#
# COMPACT_ATOMS: atom_id res chain seq x y z
N MET A 1 -31.27 22.12 -24.16
CA MET A 1 -30.23 23.17 -24.14
C MET A 1 -29.09 22.66 -23.29
N SER A 2 -27.92 22.55 -23.91
CA SER A 2 -26.74 21.83 -23.43
C SER A 2 -25.98 22.65 -22.39
N ASP A 3 -26.01 22.24 -21.13
CA ASP A 3 -25.10 22.76 -20.10
C ASP A 3 -23.73 22.09 -20.27
N SER A 4 -22.82 22.80 -20.93
CA SER A 4 -21.40 22.50 -20.93
C SER A 4 -20.85 22.63 -19.51
N ARG A 5 -20.67 21.49 -18.83
CA ARG A 5 -19.84 21.42 -17.62
C ARG A 5 -18.39 21.66 -18.03
N VAL A 6 -17.95 22.91 -17.87
CA VAL A 6 -16.55 23.31 -17.95
C VAL A 6 -15.78 22.49 -16.91
N ASN A 7 -15.01 21.54 -17.39
CA ASN A 7 -14.10 20.73 -16.61
C ASN A 7 -12.98 21.66 -16.12
N ILE A 8 -13.10 22.16 -14.88
CA ILE A 8 -12.03 22.94 -14.24
C ILE A 8 -10.92 21.93 -13.92
N ALA A 9 -10.00 21.75 -14.86
CA ALA A 9 -8.73 21.10 -14.59
C ALA A 9 -8.13 21.75 -13.34
N PRO A 10 -7.73 20.98 -12.32
CA PRO A 10 -7.15 21.57 -11.12
C PRO A 10 -5.94 22.39 -11.57
N ARG A 11 -5.95 23.69 -11.29
CA ARG A 11 -4.79 24.57 -11.52
C ARG A 11 -3.63 23.95 -10.75
N LEU A 12 -2.75 23.22 -11.45
CA LEU A 12 -1.49 22.73 -10.89
C LEU A 12 -0.81 23.92 -10.21
N ARG A 13 -0.52 23.78 -8.91
CA ARG A 13 0.18 24.83 -8.16
C ARG A 13 1.43 25.19 -8.96
N ALA A 14 1.81 26.48 -9.04
CA ALA A 14 2.96 26.91 -9.87
C ALA A 14 4.24 26.08 -9.62
N ARG A 15 4.37 25.53 -8.41
CA ARG A 15 5.43 24.61 -7.95
C ARG A 15 5.45 23.23 -8.63
N GLU A 16 4.31 22.74 -9.13
CA GLU A 16 4.14 21.41 -9.73
C GLU A 16 4.19 21.44 -11.27
N ARG A 17 4.36 22.62 -11.88
CA ARG A 17 4.53 22.73 -13.33
C ARG A 17 5.76 21.96 -13.76
N VAL A 18 5.58 21.02 -14.68
CA VAL A 18 6.66 20.27 -15.32
C VAL A 18 7.40 21.24 -16.25
N VAL A 19 8.69 21.40 -16.00
CA VAL A 19 9.58 22.28 -16.78
C VAL A 19 10.20 21.50 -17.94
N VAL A 20 10.49 20.21 -17.74
CA VAL A 20 11.08 19.33 -18.75
C VAL A 20 10.46 17.94 -18.66
N HIS A 21 9.93 17.46 -19.80
CA HIS A 21 9.59 16.05 -20.01
C HIS A 21 10.81 15.33 -20.59
N VAL A 22 11.07 14.11 -20.11
CA VAL A 22 12.32 13.39 -20.39
C VAL A 22 12.08 12.13 -21.25
N ASP A 23 10.92 12.04 -21.89
CA ASP A 23 10.45 10.81 -22.55
C ASP A 23 11.05 10.57 -23.94
N SER A 24 12.03 11.38 -24.36
CA SER A 24 12.71 11.17 -25.63
C SER A 24 13.87 10.18 -25.49
N PRO A 25 13.95 9.14 -26.35
CA PRO A 25 15.09 8.23 -26.38
C PRO A 25 16.41 8.97 -26.66
N ALA A 26 16.38 10.07 -27.40
CA ALA A 26 17.55 10.91 -27.66
C ALA A 26 18.11 11.52 -26.36
N VAL A 27 17.23 12.00 -25.46
CA VAL A 27 17.65 12.58 -24.17
C VAL A 27 18.26 11.50 -23.26
N ARG A 28 17.74 10.27 -23.31
CA ARG A 28 18.33 9.12 -22.58
C ARG A 28 19.73 8.78 -23.10
N TRP A 29 19.93 8.76 -24.41
CA TRP A 29 21.25 8.55 -25.02
C TRP A 29 22.23 9.68 -24.70
N ILE A 30 21.80 10.94 -24.75
CA ILE A 30 22.62 12.09 -24.36
C ILE A 30 23.05 11.97 -22.89
N GLY A 31 22.11 11.63 -21.99
CA GLY A 31 22.44 11.40 -20.58
C GLY A 31 23.44 10.26 -20.37
N ALA A 32 23.29 9.14 -21.09
CA ALA A 32 24.22 8.01 -21.03
C ALA A 32 25.62 8.38 -21.56
N LEU A 33 25.70 9.11 -22.67
CA LEU A 33 26.95 9.63 -23.22
C LEU A 33 27.62 10.63 -22.28
N ALA A 34 26.86 11.49 -21.60
CA ALA A 34 27.40 12.41 -20.61
C ALA A 34 28.04 11.67 -19.42
N VAL A 35 27.40 10.63 -18.90
CA VAL A 35 27.98 9.77 -17.85
C VAL A 35 29.24 9.06 -18.35
N LEU A 36 29.19 8.47 -19.55
CA LEU A 36 30.33 7.78 -20.15
C LEU A 36 31.52 8.72 -20.35
N GLY A 37 31.28 9.91 -20.90
CA GLY A 37 32.32 10.92 -21.11
C GLY A 37 32.97 11.38 -19.81
N LEU A 38 32.17 11.60 -18.76
CA LEU A 38 32.69 12.02 -17.45
C LEU A 38 33.43 10.87 -16.74
N PHE A 39 33.00 9.63 -16.94
CA PHE A 39 33.72 8.44 -16.49
C PHE A 39 35.07 8.28 -17.21
N CYS A 40 35.11 8.41 -18.54
CA CYS A 40 36.36 8.39 -19.31
C CYS A 40 37.31 9.52 -18.87
N TRP A 41 36.79 10.72 -18.59
CA TRP A 41 37.56 11.82 -18.03
C TRP A 41 38.14 11.49 -16.65
N LEU A 42 37.36 10.88 -15.75
CA LEU A 42 37.85 10.43 -14.44
C LEU A 42 38.97 9.39 -14.60
N VAL A 43 38.83 8.44 -15.52
CA VAL A 43 39.88 7.44 -15.82
C VAL A 43 41.16 8.12 -16.32
N LEU A 44 41.04 9.11 -17.22
CA LEU A 44 42.19 9.89 -17.71
C LEU A 44 42.89 10.70 -16.60
N LEU A 45 42.13 11.23 -15.64
CA LEU A 45 42.71 11.89 -14.48
C LEU A 45 43.45 10.88 -13.59
N LEU A 46 42.85 9.73 -13.31
CA LEU A 46 43.49 8.68 -12.50
C LEU A 46 44.77 8.14 -13.14
N THR A 47 44.85 8.04 -14.47
CA THR A 47 46.05 7.59 -15.18
C THR A 47 47.12 8.67 -15.30
N ARG A 48 46.76 9.97 -15.32
CA ARG A 48 47.71 11.09 -15.38
C ARG A 48 48.20 11.57 -14.00
N ASP A 49 47.41 11.44 -12.94
CA ASP A 49 47.77 11.90 -11.58
C ASP A 49 48.70 10.93 -10.82
N HIS A 50 49.17 9.83 -11.44
CA HIS A 50 50.17 8.93 -10.82
C HIS A 50 51.53 9.62 -10.55
N ASP A 51 51.76 10.82 -11.10
CA ASP A 51 53.06 11.51 -11.08
C ASP A 51 53.16 12.80 -10.22
N ARG A 52 52.09 13.29 -9.54
CA ARG A 52 52.17 14.55 -8.75
C ARG A 52 51.27 14.61 -7.52
N ASP A 53 51.90 14.84 -6.36
CA ASP A 53 51.23 14.95 -5.05
C ASP A 53 50.60 16.32 -4.72
N TRP A 54 49.65 16.25 -3.78
CA TRP A 54 48.83 17.30 -3.14
C TRP A 54 47.68 17.93 -3.95
N HIS A 55 47.89 18.36 -5.21
CA HIS A 55 46.78 18.93 -6.03
C HIS A 55 45.85 17.87 -6.64
N ALA A 56 46.27 16.60 -6.64
CA ALA A 56 45.51 15.47 -7.18
C ALA A 56 44.27 15.13 -6.32
N ALA A 57 44.39 15.17 -4.98
CA ALA A 57 43.30 14.76 -4.09
C ALA A 57 42.03 15.62 -4.24
N GLY A 58 42.18 16.95 -4.35
CA GLY A 58 41.06 17.86 -4.58
C GLY A 58 40.41 17.70 -5.96
N ARG A 59 41.22 17.50 -7.01
CA ARG A 59 40.72 17.25 -8.38
C ARG A 59 39.96 15.93 -8.49
N LEU A 60 40.45 14.88 -7.84
CA LEU A 60 39.79 13.57 -7.80
C LEU A 60 38.47 13.65 -7.04
N ALA A 61 38.44 14.28 -5.87
CA ALA A 61 37.21 14.47 -5.09
C ALA A 61 36.15 15.28 -5.85
N TRP A 62 36.54 16.36 -6.52
CA TRP A 62 35.65 17.17 -7.34
C TRP A 62 35.12 16.39 -8.57
N SER A 63 35.99 15.63 -9.24
CA SER A 63 35.60 14.83 -10.40
C SER A 63 34.64 13.70 -10.02
N LEU A 64 34.87 13.05 -8.87
CA LEU A 64 33.97 12.03 -8.32
C LEU A 64 32.61 12.63 -7.95
N THR A 65 32.61 13.85 -7.40
CA THR A 65 31.39 14.61 -7.05
C THR A 65 30.56 14.89 -8.30
N LEU A 66 31.18 15.45 -9.35
CA LEU A 66 30.52 15.72 -10.63
C LEU A 66 30.02 14.43 -11.30
N LEU A 67 30.83 13.36 -11.29
CA LEU A 67 30.42 12.06 -11.84
C LEU A 67 29.21 11.51 -11.12
N THR A 68 29.21 11.58 -9.79
CA THR A 68 28.09 11.09 -8.98
C THR A 68 26.84 11.92 -9.24
N ALA A 69 26.93 13.25 -9.28
CA ALA A 69 25.80 14.13 -9.57
C ALA A 69 25.23 13.87 -10.97
N VAL A 70 26.09 13.79 -12.00
CA VAL A 70 25.68 13.50 -13.39
C VAL A 70 25.10 12.10 -13.52
N ALA A 71 25.65 11.10 -12.84
CA ALA A 71 25.10 9.75 -12.81
C ALA A 71 23.70 9.70 -12.18
N LEU A 72 23.45 10.47 -11.12
CA LEU A 72 22.12 10.60 -10.52
C LEU A 72 21.13 11.28 -11.46
N ILE A 73 21.57 12.33 -12.16
CA ILE A 73 20.77 13.04 -13.17
C ILE A 73 20.41 12.10 -14.33
N ALA A 74 21.41 11.44 -14.92
CA ALA A 74 21.23 10.48 -16.01
C ALA A 74 20.35 9.29 -15.59
N ARG A 75 20.48 8.80 -14.36
CA ARG A 75 19.58 7.78 -13.82
C ARG A 75 18.14 8.29 -13.73
N GLY A 76 17.92 9.53 -13.29
CA GLY A 76 16.59 10.14 -13.27
C GLY A 76 15.97 10.27 -14.66
N ILE A 77 16.78 10.69 -15.63
CA ILE A 77 16.42 10.77 -17.06
C ILE A 77 16.03 9.39 -17.60
N PHE A 78 16.85 8.37 -17.33
CA PHE A 78 16.57 6.99 -17.74
C PHE A 78 15.27 6.45 -17.13
N LEU A 79 14.96 6.85 -15.89
CA LEU A 79 13.71 6.53 -15.21
C LEU A 79 12.50 7.38 -15.67
N GLY A 80 12.67 8.28 -16.64
CA GLY A 80 11.59 9.13 -17.16
C GLY A 80 11.07 10.15 -16.17
N ARG A 81 11.88 10.56 -15.18
CA ARG A 81 11.40 11.45 -14.11
C ARG A 81 11.23 12.88 -14.63
N PRO A 82 10.04 13.49 -14.50
CA PRO A 82 9.85 14.87 -14.89
C PRO A 82 10.56 15.82 -13.92
N VAL A 83 11.16 16.87 -14.46
CA VAL A 83 11.74 17.96 -13.65
C VAL A 83 10.68 19.02 -13.45
N THR A 84 10.23 19.19 -12.21
CA THR A 84 9.28 20.24 -11.83
C THR A 84 10.01 21.54 -11.47
N ALA A 85 9.28 22.66 -11.45
CA ALA A 85 9.84 23.93 -10.98
C ALA A 85 10.41 23.81 -9.55
N ALA A 86 9.78 23.02 -8.68
CA ALA A 86 10.30 22.75 -7.34
C ALA A 86 11.65 22.04 -7.36
N HIS A 87 11.80 21.02 -8.21
CA HIS A 87 13.06 20.27 -8.35
C HIS A 87 14.18 21.20 -8.84
N ALA A 88 13.89 22.02 -9.85
CA ALA A 88 14.85 22.97 -10.40
C ALA A 88 15.33 23.99 -9.35
N TRP A 89 14.41 24.60 -8.59
CA TRP A 89 14.75 25.57 -7.55
C TRP A 89 15.52 24.94 -6.38
N LEU A 90 15.12 23.77 -5.90
CA LEU A 90 15.83 23.07 -4.82
C LEU A 90 17.22 22.62 -5.26
N SER A 91 17.36 22.12 -6.50
CA SER A 91 18.65 21.76 -7.07
C SER A 91 19.55 22.99 -7.20
N LEU A 92 19.04 24.10 -7.75
CA LEU A 92 19.79 25.35 -7.88
C LEU A 92 20.26 25.87 -6.51
N ALA A 93 19.37 25.90 -5.51
CA ALA A 93 19.73 26.32 -4.16
C ALA A 93 20.82 25.43 -3.54
N ALA A 94 20.75 24.11 -3.75
CA ALA A 94 21.78 23.18 -3.28
C ALA A 94 23.12 23.37 -4.02
N VAL A 95 23.12 23.65 -5.33
CA VAL A 95 24.34 24.00 -6.07
C VAL A 95 24.96 25.29 -5.53
N LEU A 96 24.17 26.35 -5.37
CA LEU A 96 24.66 27.65 -4.86
C LEU A 96 25.23 27.52 -3.44
N ALA A 97 24.53 26.79 -2.57
CA ALA A 97 25.01 26.50 -1.22
C ALA A 97 26.29 25.65 -1.23
N GLY A 98 26.37 24.64 -2.11
CA GLY A 98 27.53 23.79 -2.27
C GLY A 98 28.76 24.56 -2.75
N LEU A 99 28.60 25.42 -3.76
CA LEU A 99 29.66 26.31 -4.24
C LEU A 99 30.10 27.30 -3.15
N GLY A 100 29.16 27.88 -2.41
CA GLY A 100 29.47 28.74 -1.26
C GLY A 100 30.26 28.02 -0.16
N ALA A 101 29.93 26.75 0.12
CA ALA A 101 30.66 25.94 1.09
C ALA A 101 32.11 25.68 0.65
N HIS A 102 32.37 25.46 -0.65
CA HIS A 102 33.75 25.38 -1.18
C HIS A 102 34.52 26.69 -1.00
N VAL A 103 33.88 27.84 -1.24
CA VAL A 103 34.50 29.16 -1.01
C VAL A 103 34.87 29.36 0.47
N LEU A 104 34.07 28.81 1.38
CA LEU A 104 34.29 28.85 2.83
C LEU A 104 35.19 27.71 3.37
N VAL A 105 35.87 26.96 2.50
CA VAL A 105 36.81 25.87 2.85
C VAL A 105 36.13 24.66 3.52
N PHE A 106 34.82 24.45 3.30
CA PHE A 106 34.09 23.27 3.74
C PHE A 106 33.89 22.27 2.59
N ASP A 107 34.98 21.73 2.05
CA ASP A 107 34.95 20.93 0.81
C ASP A 107 34.07 19.68 0.86
N LEU A 108 34.05 18.96 1.99
CA LEU A 108 33.19 17.79 2.16
C LEU A 108 31.71 18.14 2.12
N LEU A 109 31.33 19.25 2.75
CA LEU A 109 29.96 19.74 2.75
C LEU A 109 29.56 20.26 1.35
N GLY A 110 30.45 20.98 0.68
CA GLY A 110 30.24 21.46 -0.68
C GLY A 110 29.99 20.32 -1.67
N ASN A 111 30.87 19.30 -1.66
CA ASN A 111 30.72 18.11 -2.49
C ASN A 111 29.40 17.38 -2.20
N PHE A 112 29.06 17.19 -0.93
CA PHE A 112 27.79 16.56 -0.54
C PHE A 112 26.57 17.32 -1.09
N LEU A 113 26.56 18.65 -0.97
CA LEU A 113 25.45 19.49 -1.46
C LEU A 113 25.30 19.44 -2.99
N ILE A 114 26.41 19.36 -3.73
CA ILE A 114 26.38 19.21 -5.20
C ILE A 114 25.83 17.84 -5.61
N VAL A 115 26.24 16.76 -4.94
CA VAL A 115 25.64 15.43 -5.17
C VAL A 115 24.15 15.44 -4.83
N CYS A 116 23.76 16.06 -3.71
CA CYS A 116 22.37 16.25 -3.34
C CYS A 116 21.59 17.06 -4.37
N ALA A 117 22.21 18.06 -5.02
CA ALA A 117 21.55 18.84 -6.05
C ALA A 117 21.12 17.98 -7.26
N GLY A 118 21.97 17.04 -7.68
CA GLY A 118 21.63 16.05 -8.72
C GLY A 118 20.49 15.12 -8.28
N ALA A 119 20.52 14.66 -7.02
CA ALA A 119 19.45 13.84 -6.45
C ALA A 119 18.10 14.58 -6.35
N LEU A 120 18.13 15.85 -5.93
CA LEU A 120 16.95 16.72 -5.76
C LEU A 120 16.32 17.08 -7.11
N LEU A 121 17.14 17.31 -8.14
CA LEU A 121 16.67 17.60 -9.49
C LEU A 121 15.82 16.45 -10.06
N MET A 122 16.24 15.22 -9.77
CA MET A 122 15.60 13.99 -10.22
C MET A 122 14.80 13.30 -9.12
N TRP A 123 14.37 14.06 -8.10
CA TRP A 123 13.57 13.50 -7.03
C TRP A 123 12.22 13.02 -7.57
N PRO A 124 11.72 11.83 -7.16
CA PRO A 124 10.47 11.32 -7.69
C PRO A 124 9.30 12.18 -7.22
N THR A 125 8.42 12.53 -8.17
CA THR A 125 7.15 13.18 -7.87
C THR A 125 6.23 12.25 -7.08
N THR A 126 5.30 12.83 -6.32
CA THR A 126 4.32 12.07 -5.53
C THR A 126 2.91 12.55 -5.84
N ALA A 127 1.99 11.62 -6.06
CA ALA A 127 0.56 11.86 -6.07
C ALA A 127 0.08 12.28 -4.68
N GLN A 128 -0.82 13.25 -4.64
CA GLN A 128 -1.49 13.68 -3.41
C GLN A 128 -2.94 13.17 -3.43
N PRO A 129 -3.42 12.54 -2.35
CA PRO A 129 -4.82 12.14 -2.22
C PRO A 129 -5.74 13.35 -2.32
N ASN A 130 -6.86 13.20 -3.04
CA ASN A 130 -7.90 14.22 -3.12
C ASN A 130 -9.11 13.79 -2.27
N PRO A 131 -9.44 14.51 -1.18
CA PRO A 131 -10.56 14.14 -0.31
C PRO A 131 -11.94 14.11 -1.00
N VAL A 132 -12.10 14.84 -2.11
CA VAL A 132 -13.35 14.91 -2.88
C VAL A 132 -13.66 13.58 -3.57
N ASP A 133 -12.62 12.82 -3.96
CA ASP A 133 -12.76 11.56 -4.68
C ASP A 133 -13.39 10.45 -3.81
N ARG A 134 -13.43 10.63 -2.48
CA ARG A 134 -13.92 9.62 -1.52
C ARG A 134 -15.37 9.21 -1.75
N GLN A 135 -16.25 10.15 -2.10
CA GLN A 135 -17.64 9.82 -2.38
C GLN A 135 -17.78 9.03 -3.68
N HIS A 136 -16.90 9.28 -4.65
CA HIS A 136 -16.92 8.59 -5.94
C HIS A 136 -16.39 7.17 -5.78
N ILE A 137 -15.23 6.99 -5.13
CA ILE A 137 -14.67 5.66 -4.91
C ILE A 137 -15.62 4.75 -4.12
N TRP A 138 -16.35 5.29 -3.13
CA TRP A 138 -17.38 4.53 -2.42
C TRP A 138 -18.44 3.96 -3.38
N LYS A 139 -18.95 4.76 -4.32
CA LYS A 139 -19.95 4.27 -5.29
C LYS A 139 -19.41 3.10 -6.12
N LEU A 140 -18.14 3.17 -6.51
CA LEU A 140 -17.48 2.12 -7.29
C LEU A 140 -17.26 0.86 -6.45
N VAL A 141 -16.78 1.01 -5.21
CA VAL A 141 -16.63 -0.08 -4.25
C VAL A 141 -17.97 -0.76 -3.98
N ASN A 142 -19.02 0.03 -3.73
CA ASN A 142 -20.35 -0.48 -3.47
C ASN A 142 -21.00 -1.16 -4.70
N ALA A 143 -20.54 -0.84 -5.92
CA ALA A 143 -20.92 -1.55 -7.14
C ALA A 143 -20.05 -2.79 -7.43
N THR A 144 -18.87 -2.89 -6.81
CA THR A 144 -17.93 -4.00 -7.06
C THR A 144 -18.38 -5.24 -6.31
N THR A 145 -18.48 -6.37 -7.00
CA THR A 145 -18.78 -7.68 -6.42
C THR A 145 -17.61 -8.63 -6.69
N GLY A 146 -17.50 -9.73 -5.95
CA GLY A 146 -16.46 -10.72 -6.25
C GLY A 146 -15.09 -10.42 -5.71
N ASP A 147 -14.79 -9.22 -5.21
CA ASP A 147 -13.49 -8.88 -4.65
C ASP A 147 -13.59 -8.50 -3.17
N PRO A 148 -13.17 -9.38 -2.23
CA PRO A 148 -13.19 -9.07 -0.81
C PRO A 148 -12.27 -7.90 -0.43
N LEU A 149 -11.29 -7.53 -1.27
CA LEU A 149 -10.39 -6.42 -0.98
C LEU A 149 -10.88 -5.07 -1.51
N ALA A 150 -11.98 -5.04 -2.28
CA ALA A 150 -12.52 -3.81 -2.86
C ALA A 150 -12.79 -2.70 -1.82
N PRO A 151 -13.36 -2.98 -0.62
CA PRO A 151 -13.59 -1.94 0.38
C PRO A 151 -12.33 -1.18 0.80
N PHE A 152 -11.17 -1.86 0.82
CA PHE A 152 -9.91 -1.24 1.24
C PHE A 152 -9.42 -0.19 0.25
N ALA A 153 -9.92 -0.15 -0.99
CA ALA A 153 -9.64 0.92 -1.95
C ALA A 153 -9.93 2.31 -1.35
N MET A 154 -10.88 2.44 -0.42
CA MET A 154 -11.32 3.71 0.16
C MET A 154 -10.31 4.39 1.11
N GLN A 155 -9.23 3.70 1.51
CA GLN A 155 -8.27 4.22 2.49
C GLN A 155 -7.78 5.65 2.14
N GLU A 156 -7.74 6.55 3.13
CA GLU A 156 -7.57 7.99 2.93
C GLU A 156 -6.31 8.37 2.14
N LYS A 157 -5.23 7.61 2.31
CA LYS A 157 -3.93 7.92 1.69
C LYS A 157 -3.81 7.45 0.25
N LYS A 158 -4.87 6.85 -0.31
CA LYS A 158 -4.89 6.40 -1.70
C LYS A 158 -5.28 7.56 -2.61
N CYS A 159 -4.62 7.60 -3.74
CA CYS A 159 -5.01 8.37 -4.90
C CYS A 159 -5.77 7.43 -5.83
N TYR A 160 -6.58 8.01 -6.70
CA TYR A 160 -7.41 7.25 -7.63
C TYR A 160 -7.09 7.68 -9.05
N HIS A 161 -7.08 6.70 -9.95
CA HIS A 161 -7.10 6.94 -11.37
C HIS A 161 -8.42 6.39 -11.89
N PHE A 162 -9.27 7.27 -12.41
CA PHE A 162 -10.61 6.93 -12.88
C PHE A 162 -10.61 6.81 -14.41
N THR A 163 -11.53 6.01 -14.93
CA THR A 163 -11.90 6.09 -16.34
C THR A 163 -12.53 7.46 -16.64
N ALA A 164 -12.52 7.87 -17.92
CA ALA A 164 -13.06 9.17 -18.33
C ALA A 164 -14.55 9.36 -17.99
N ASP A 165 -15.33 8.29 -18.02
CA ASP A 165 -16.75 8.25 -17.62
C ASP A 165 -16.95 8.03 -16.11
N GLY A 166 -15.87 7.80 -15.36
CA GLY A 166 -15.89 7.60 -13.91
C GLY A 166 -16.56 6.31 -13.45
N THR A 167 -16.67 5.29 -14.30
CA THR A 167 -17.33 4.01 -13.99
C THR A 167 -16.39 2.98 -13.37
N ALA A 168 -15.07 3.15 -13.49
CA ALA A 168 -14.08 2.30 -12.86
C ALA A 168 -12.87 3.11 -12.34
N ALA A 169 -12.15 2.55 -11.36
CA ALA A 169 -10.98 3.20 -10.77
C ALA A 169 -9.89 2.22 -10.29
N ILE A 170 -8.65 2.68 -10.39
CA ILE A 170 -7.48 2.07 -9.75
C ILE A 170 -7.12 2.88 -8.52
N ALA A 171 -7.12 2.24 -7.35
CA ALA A 171 -6.63 2.83 -6.11
C ALA A 171 -5.12 2.57 -5.97
N TYR A 172 -4.33 3.62 -5.82
CA TYR A 172 -2.87 3.52 -5.75
C TYR A 172 -2.27 4.54 -4.78
N ARG A 173 -1.00 4.34 -4.43
CA ARG A 173 -0.20 5.34 -3.73
C ARG A 173 1.19 5.41 -4.30
N THR A 174 1.74 6.61 -4.33
CA THR A 174 3.09 6.82 -4.84
C THR A 174 4.13 6.86 -3.73
N ARG A 175 5.28 6.23 -3.97
CA ARG A 175 6.42 6.30 -3.05
C ARG A 175 7.72 6.00 -3.79
N MET A 176 8.72 6.87 -3.62
CA MET A 176 10.08 6.70 -4.18
C MET A 176 10.10 6.39 -5.70
N GLY A 177 9.15 6.94 -6.47
CA GLY A 177 9.05 6.71 -7.91
C GLY A 177 8.31 5.43 -8.31
N TYR A 178 7.59 4.82 -7.38
CA TYR A 178 6.67 3.72 -7.65
C TYR A 178 5.23 4.19 -7.47
N ALA A 179 4.35 3.77 -8.37
CA ALA A 179 2.90 3.79 -8.19
C ALA A 179 2.47 2.39 -7.75
N VAL A 180 2.22 2.23 -6.45
CA VAL A 180 1.80 0.96 -5.85
C VAL A 180 0.28 0.91 -5.88
N VAL A 181 -0.26 0.10 -6.77
CA VAL A 181 -1.68 -0.24 -6.86
C VAL A 181 -2.05 -1.15 -5.69
N SER A 182 -3.21 -0.89 -5.11
CA SER A 182 -3.75 -1.61 -3.97
C SER A 182 -4.91 -2.50 -4.41
N GLY A 183 -4.66 -3.79 -4.59
CA GLY A 183 -5.67 -4.75 -5.02
C GLY A 183 -6.01 -4.63 -6.50
N ASP A 184 -7.19 -5.10 -6.86
CA ASP A 184 -7.73 -5.01 -8.22
C ASP A 184 -8.41 -3.66 -8.46
N PRO A 185 -8.67 -3.27 -9.73
CA PRO A 185 -9.55 -2.16 -10.03
C PRO A 185 -10.97 -2.38 -9.46
N VAL A 186 -11.68 -1.29 -9.19
CA VAL A 186 -13.07 -1.29 -8.67
C VAL A 186 -14.02 -0.60 -9.65
N GLY A 187 -15.30 -1.00 -9.67
CA GLY A 187 -16.34 -0.46 -10.54
C GLY A 187 -16.69 -1.39 -11.71
N ASP A 188 -16.88 -0.82 -12.90
CA ASP A 188 -17.25 -1.56 -14.11
C ASP A 188 -16.07 -2.35 -14.70
N GLU A 189 -16.16 -3.67 -14.60
CA GLU A 189 -15.11 -4.60 -15.04
C GLU A 189 -14.82 -4.52 -16.55
N THR A 190 -15.81 -4.12 -17.36
CA THR A 190 -15.64 -4.02 -18.82
C THR A 190 -14.64 -2.94 -19.20
N ARG A 191 -14.36 -1.99 -18.29
CA ARG A 191 -13.45 -0.87 -18.51
C ARG A 191 -12.05 -1.08 -17.94
N TYR A 192 -11.79 -2.21 -17.28
CA TYR A 192 -10.53 -2.42 -16.57
C TYR A 192 -9.30 -2.46 -17.49
N ALA A 193 -9.42 -3.03 -18.69
CA ALA A 193 -8.30 -3.09 -19.64
C ALA A 193 -7.88 -1.68 -20.09
N ASP A 194 -8.83 -0.86 -20.53
CA ASP A 194 -8.60 0.54 -20.91
C ASP A 194 -8.03 1.35 -19.73
N LEU A 195 -8.62 1.16 -18.54
CA LEU A 195 -8.19 1.83 -17.33
C LEU A 195 -6.73 1.52 -16.96
N VAL A 196 -6.30 0.26 -17.11
CA VAL A 196 -4.90 -0.14 -16.84
C VAL A 196 -3.95 0.46 -17.88
N ALA A 197 -4.35 0.49 -19.15
CA ALA A 197 -3.56 1.12 -20.21
C ALA A 197 -3.39 2.63 -19.95
N ASP A 198 -4.48 3.35 -19.66
CA ASP A 198 -4.47 4.78 -19.34
C ASP A 198 -3.65 5.07 -18.08
N PHE A 199 -3.76 4.21 -17.06
CA PHE A 199 -2.96 4.31 -15.85
C PHE A 199 -1.47 4.12 -16.13
N ALA A 200 -1.11 3.22 -17.05
CA ALA A 200 0.27 3.00 -17.45
C ALA A 200 0.85 4.22 -18.19
N VAL A 201 0.09 4.84 -19.07
CA VAL A 201 0.46 6.11 -19.73
C VAL A 201 0.70 7.21 -18.69
N MET A 202 -0.20 7.36 -17.73
CA MET A 202 -0.06 8.35 -16.65
C MET A 202 1.18 8.08 -15.79
N CYS A 203 1.46 6.82 -15.46
CA CYS A 203 2.66 6.43 -14.73
C CYS A 203 3.93 6.74 -15.53
N HIS A 204 3.95 6.44 -16.83
CA HIS A 204 5.08 6.71 -17.71
C HIS A 204 5.42 8.21 -17.73
N ALA A 205 4.42 9.06 -18.00
CA ALA A 205 4.59 10.51 -18.05
C ALA A 205 5.08 11.14 -16.73
N ARG A 206 4.92 10.42 -15.61
CA ARG A 206 5.37 10.86 -14.27
C ARG A 206 6.65 10.18 -13.81
N GLY A 207 7.26 9.32 -14.62
CA GLY A 207 8.43 8.53 -14.26
C GLY A 207 8.15 7.55 -13.11
N TRP A 208 6.91 7.08 -13.01
CA TRP A 208 6.46 6.13 -12.00
C TRP A 208 6.48 4.72 -12.55
N ARG A 209 6.93 3.80 -11.70
CA ARG A 209 6.96 2.38 -12.01
C ARG A 209 5.83 1.66 -11.31
N ILE A 210 5.16 0.77 -12.02
CA ILE A 210 3.91 0.17 -11.56
C ILE A 210 4.26 -1.06 -10.73
N VAL A 211 3.59 -1.18 -9.61
CA VAL A 211 3.58 -2.40 -8.80
C VAL A 211 2.15 -2.62 -8.36
N VAL A 212 1.68 -3.86 -8.42
CA VAL A 212 0.36 -4.21 -7.90
C VAL A 212 0.56 -5.06 -6.66
N LEU A 213 0.01 -4.61 -5.53
CA LEU A 213 0.04 -5.34 -4.26
C LEU A 213 -1.35 -5.87 -3.96
N GLY A 214 -1.51 -7.19 -3.93
CA GLY A 214 -2.80 -7.84 -3.66
C GLY A 214 -3.64 -8.09 -4.91
N CYS A 215 -3.02 -8.22 -6.09
CA CYS A 215 -3.70 -8.61 -7.32
C CYS A 215 -4.36 -9.97 -7.13
N SER A 216 -5.64 -10.10 -7.48
CA SER A 216 -6.29 -11.40 -7.48
C SER A 216 -5.76 -12.30 -8.59
N GLN A 217 -5.92 -13.61 -8.40
CA GLN A 217 -5.61 -14.59 -9.43
C GLN A 217 -6.37 -14.34 -10.73
N ARG A 218 -7.63 -13.90 -10.66
CA ARG A 218 -8.48 -13.67 -11.85
C ARG A 218 -8.11 -12.41 -12.65
N ARG A 219 -7.33 -11.50 -12.06
CA ARG A 219 -6.92 -10.23 -12.69
C ARG A 219 -5.45 -10.17 -13.08
N LEU A 220 -4.72 -11.29 -13.00
CA LEU A 220 -3.31 -11.34 -13.39
C LEU A 220 -3.08 -10.88 -14.84
N ASP A 221 -3.99 -11.26 -15.75
CA ASP A 221 -3.85 -10.97 -17.18
C ASP A 221 -3.94 -9.48 -17.49
N LEU A 222 -4.65 -8.69 -16.67
CA LEU A 222 -4.69 -7.23 -16.80
C LEU A 222 -3.29 -6.61 -16.69
N TRP A 223 -2.39 -7.26 -15.96
CA TRP A 223 -1.06 -6.75 -15.65
C TRP A 223 0.07 -7.53 -16.34
N ALA A 224 -0.26 -8.46 -17.23
CA ALA A 224 0.71 -9.35 -17.86
C ALA A 224 1.34 -8.76 -19.13
N ASP A 225 0.61 -7.92 -19.87
CA ASP A 225 1.07 -7.36 -21.13
C ASP A 225 2.11 -6.25 -20.93
N GLY A 226 3.37 -6.61 -21.10
CA GLY A 226 4.48 -5.66 -20.97
C GLY A 226 4.52 -4.58 -22.05
N THR A 227 3.84 -4.77 -23.18
CA THR A 227 3.75 -3.76 -24.25
C THR A 227 2.81 -2.63 -23.86
N VAL A 228 1.65 -2.97 -23.28
CA VAL A 228 0.68 -2.01 -22.72
C VAL A 228 1.26 -1.28 -21.53
N LEU A 229 1.92 -2.00 -20.62
CA LEU A 229 2.45 -1.42 -19.38
C LEU A 229 3.78 -0.66 -19.55
N GLY A 230 4.46 -0.84 -20.70
CA GLY A 230 5.84 -0.36 -20.90
C GLY A 230 6.87 -1.00 -19.97
N GLN A 231 6.51 -2.08 -19.27
CA GLN A 231 7.39 -2.81 -18.35
C GLN A 231 6.90 -4.24 -18.15
N THR A 232 7.82 -5.18 -17.92
CA THR A 232 7.47 -6.56 -17.59
C THR A 232 7.25 -6.70 -16.09
N LEU A 233 6.04 -7.14 -15.71
CA LEU A 233 5.70 -7.53 -14.34
C LEU A 233 5.66 -9.06 -14.23
N ARG A 234 6.06 -9.57 -13.07
CA ARG A 234 5.99 -10.99 -12.73
C ARG A 234 5.10 -11.15 -11.51
N ALA A 235 4.23 -12.16 -11.56
CA ALA A 235 3.34 -12.52 -10.47
C ALA A 235 4.13 -13.29 -9.40
N VAL A 236 4.19 -12.75 -8.19
CA VAL A 236 4.74 -13.43 -7.01
C VAL A 236 3.59 -13.72 -6.05
N PRO A 237 3.26 -14.99 -5.78
CA PRO A 237 2.20 -15.31 -4.82
C PRO A 237 2.63 -14.86 -3.43
N ILE A 238 1.74 -14.12 -2.74
CA ILE A 238 2.00 -13.62 -1.39
C ILE A 238 1.16 -14.35 -0.32
N GLY A 239 0.08 -15.02 -0.73
CA GLY A 239 -0.82 -15.69 0.19
C GLY A 239 -2.19 -15.92 -0.42
N ARG A 240 -3.19 -16.14 0.42
CA ARG A 240 -4.58 -16.42 0.03
C ARG A 240 -5.56 -15.61 0.83
N ASP A 241 -6.69 -15.28 0.22
CA ASP A 241 -7.82 -14.73 0.96
C ASP A 241 -8.50 -15.84 1.77
N VAL A 242 -9.13 -15.46 2.88
CA VAL A 242 -9.97 -16.38 3.67
C VAL A 242 -11.40 -15.91 3.58
N VAL A 243 -12.14 -16.51 2.64
CA VAL A 243 -13.46 -16.06 2.22
C VAL A 243 -14.47 -17.16 2.48
N ILE A 244 -15.45 -16.84 3.32
CA ILE A 244 -16.52 -17.72 3.71
C ILE A 244 -17.72 -17.47 2.80
N ASP A 245 -18.19 -18.52 2.14
CA ASP A 245 -19.50 -18.51 1.49
C ASP A 245 -20.57 -18.60 2.58
N VAL A 246 -21.36 -17.53 2.73
CA VAL A 246 -22.26 -17.34 3.87
C VAL A 246 -23.44 -18.30 3.83
N ALA A 247 -23.91 -18.66 2.63
CA ALA A 247 -25.05 -19.55 2.43
C ALA A 247 -24.71 -21.00 2.84
N SER A 248 -23.51 -21.46 2.50
CA SER A 248 -23.05 -22.84 2.77
C SER A 248 -22.32 -23.00 4.10
N PHE A 249 -21.99 -21.90 4.80
CA PHE A 249 -21.28 -21.99 6.07
C PHE A 249 -22.13 -22.59 7.18
N ASP A 250 -21.80 -23.82 7.53
CA ASP A 250 -22.20 -24.48 8.76
C ASP A 250 -20.97 -24.78 9.63
N MET A 251 -21.18 -24.90 10.94
CA MET A 251 -20.15 -25.34 11.87
C MET A 251 -20.23 -26.85 12.11
N VAL A 252 -20.55 -27.68 11.11
CA VAL A 252 -20.80 -29.12 11.28
C VAL A 252 -19.53 -29.97 11.15
N GLY A 253 -19.43 -31.03 11.94
CA GLY A 253 -18.35 -32.01 11.86
C GLY A 253 -17.14 -31.71 12.75
N ARG A 254 -16.12 -32.58 12.70
CA ARG A 254 -14.96 -32.56 13.62
C ARG A 254 -14.04 -31.36 13.40
N LYS A 255 -13.91 -30.88 12.15
CA LYS A 255 -12.98 -29.80 11.78
C LYS A 255 -13.31 -28.45 12.44
N TYR A 256 -14.58 -28.18 12.73
CA TYR A 256 -15.03 -26.95 13.42
C TYR A 256 -15.14 -27.09 14.95
N ARG A 257 -14.64 -28.19 15.55
CA ARG A 257 -14.72 -28.39 17.01
C ARG A 257 -14.16 -27.19 17.79
N ASN A 258 -13.00 -26.68 17.40
CA ASN A 258 -12.36 -25.55 18.09
C ASN A 258 -13.19 -24.27 17.96
N LEU A 259 -13.82 -24.05 16.81
CA LEU A 259 -14.68 -22.89 16.57
C LEU A 259 -15.94 -22.97 17.43
N ARG A 260 -16.64 -24.11 17.42
CA ARG A 260 -17.82 -24.33 18.28
C ARG A 260 -17.49 -24.20 19.77
N GLN A 261 -16.35 -24.72 20.20
CA GLN A 261 -15.92 -24.59 21.60
C GLN A 261 -15.64 -23.14 21.99
N ALA A 262 -15.07 -22.33 21.09
CA ALA A 262 -14.85 -20.91 21.33
C ALA A 262 -16.19 -20.14 21.45
N VAL A 263 -17.13 -20.40 20.54
CA VAL A 263 -18.47 -19.80 20.57
C VAL A 263 -19.27 -20.24 21.80
N GLN A 264 -19.23 -21.52 22.18
CA GLN A 264 -19.92 -22.01 23.37
C GLN A 264 -19.32 -21.44 24.64
N ARG A 265 -17.99 -21.29 24.69
CA ARG A 265 -17.31 -20.74 25.87
C ARG A 265 -17.73 -19.29 26.11
N THR A 266 -17.71 -18.46 25.07
CA THR A 266 -18.16 -17.06 25.17
C THR A 266 -19.64 -16.95 25.53
N HIS A 267 -20.49 -17.83 24.99
CA HIS A 267 -21.88 -17.94 25.43
C HIS A 267 -22.01 -18.24 26.92
N ASN A 268 -21.25 -19.21 27.43
CA ASN A 268 -21.27 -19.58 28.86
C ASN A 268 -20.73 -18.46 29.77
N PHE A 269 -19.87 -17.58 29.25
CA PHE A 269 -19.42 -16.36 29.91
C PHE A 269 -20.45 -15.21 29.83
N GLY A 270 -21.63 -15.43 29.25
CA GLY A 270 -22.67 -14.41 29.13
C GLY A 270 -22.38 -13.33 28.09
N ILE A 271 -21.48 -13.61 27.12
CA ILE A 271 -21.18 -12.63 26.06
C ILE A 271 -22.38 -12.49 25.13
N THR A 272 -22.80 -11.24 24.91
CA THR A 272 -23.80 -10.82 23.92
C THR A 272 -23.12 -10.03 22.80
N THR A 273 -23.73 -10.02 21.62
CA THR A 273 -23.19 -9.35 20.44
C THR A 273 -24.23 -8.50 19.75
N GLU A 274 -23.79 -7.35 19.22
CA GLU A 274 -24.61 -6.46 18.39
C GLU A 274 -23.81 -6.00 17.17
N VAL A 275 -24.51 -5.76 16.05
CA VAL A 275 -23.91 -5.18 14.84
C VAL A 275 -24.47 -3.78 14.65
N LEU A 276 -23.59 -2.78 14.60
CA LEU A 276 -23.94 -1.36 14.51
C LEU A 276 -23.17 -0.71 13.35
N PRO A 277 -23.74 0.28 12.64
CA PRO A 277 -22.96 1.09 11.71
C PRO A 277 -21.91 1.92 12.48
N GLU A 278 -20.71 2.09 11.91
CA GLU A 278 -19.69 2.97 12.49
C GLU A 278 -20.11 4.46 12.39
N GLN A 279 -20.89 4.80 11.36
CA GLN A 279 -21.44 6.13 11.19
C GLN A 279 -22.66 6.32 12.11
N GLY A 280 -22.67 7.41 12.87
CA GLY A 280 -23.80 7.76 13.74
C GLY A 280 -23.76 7.08 15.11
N LEU A 281 -22.62 6.55 15.55
CA LEU A 281 -22.44 6.09 16.93
C LEU A 281 -22.72 7.22 17.92
N ASP A 282 -23.40 6.90 19.02
CA ASP A 282 -23.58 7.84 20.11
C ASP A 282 -22.27 8.04 20.90
N GLY A 283 -22.17 9.17 21.62
CA GLY A 283 -20.94 9.52 22.33
C GLY A 283 -20.53 8.50 23.40
N ARG A 284 -21.50 7.80 24.00
CA ARG A 284 -21.25 6.78 25.02
C ARG A 284 -20.62 5.53 24.40
N THR A 285 -21.23 4.98 23.35
CA THR A 285 -20.71 3.78 22.66
C THR A 285 -19.35 4.09 22.04
N LEU A 286 -19.18 5.26 21.44
CA LEU A 286 -17.89 5.70 20.91
C LEU A 286 -16.79 5.74 21.98
N ALA A 287 -17.09 6.28 23.17
CA ALA A 287 -16.14 6.31 24.28
C ALA A 287 -15.79 4.89 24.76
N GLU A 288 -16.79 4.01 24.94
CA GLU A 288 -16.57 2.62 25.36
C GLU A 288 -15.71 1.84 24.35
N LEU A 289 -15.95 2.01 23.06
CA LEU A 289 -15.16 1.38 21.99
C LEU A 289 -13.74 1.96 21.90
N THR A 290 -13.59 3.27 22.12
CA THR A 290 -12.29 3.93 22.19
C THR A 290 -11.46 3.38 23.35
N ASP A 291 -12.07 3.15 24.51
CA ASP A 291 -11.40 2.52 25.66
C ASP A 291 -10.92 1.10 25.35
N VAL A 292 -11.73 0.30 24.65
CA VAL A 292 -11.33 -1.05 24.21
C VAL A 292 -10.13 -0.97 23.26
N LEU A 293 -10.18 -0.02 22.32
CA LEU A 293 -9.10 0.20 21.37
C LEU A 293 -7.80 0.61 22.06
N LEU A 294 -7.89 1.49 23.05
CA LEU A 294 -6.75 1.97 23.85
C LEU A 294 -6.17 0.88 24.78
N ALA A 295 -7.03 0.02 25.32
CA ALA A 295 -6.62 -1.11 26.17
C ALA A 295 -6.07 -2.29 25.37
N SER A 296 -6.33 -2.35 24.07
CA SER A 296 -5.87 -3.44 23.21
C SER A 296 -4.34 -3.48 23.13
N PRO A 297 -3.72 -4.67 23.27
CA PRO A 297 -2.28 -4.84 23.07
C PRO A 297 -1.82 -4.43 21.66
N LYS A 298 -2.73 -4.46 20.68
CA LYS A 298 -2.45 -4.10 19.30
C LYS A 298 -2.45 -2.58 19.13
N GLY A 299 -1.29 -1.95 19.31
CA GLY A 299 -0.96 -0.67 18.70
C GLY A 299 -1.98 0.46 18.86
N ALA A 300 -2.60 0.61 20.04
CA ALA A 300 -3.63 1.61 20.36
C ALA A 300 -3.42 3.04 19.81
N ARG A 301 -2.15 3.46 19.63
CA ARG A 301 -1.78 4.83 19.23
C ARG A 301 -1.26 4.92 17.80
N VAL A 302 -1.14 3.80 17.09
CA VAL A 302 -0.52 3.73 15.75
C VAL A 302 -1.35 2.93 14.76
N GLU A 303 -1.50 3.48 13.57
CA GLU A 303 -2.10 2.82 12.42
C GLU A 303 -1.01 2.32 11.47
N ARG A 304 -1.27 1.16 10.87
CA ARG A 304 -0.41 0.54 9.85
C ARG A 304 -1.28 0.15 8.66
N GLY A 305 -0.64 -0.43 7.66
CA GLY A 305 -1.26 -1.05 6.50
C GLY A 305 -1.60 -0.07 5.37
N PHE A 306 -1.65 -0.62 4.17
CA PHE A 306 -1.94 0.10 2.94
C PHE A 306 -2.95 -0.66 2.08
N SER A 307 -2.65 -1.88 1.65
CA SER A 307 -3.46 -2.59 0.65
C SER A 307 -4.69 -3.30 1.21
N MET A 308 -4.63 -3.79 2.45
CA MET A 308 -5.62 -4.72 3.02
C MET A 308 -6.20 -4.24 4.36
N CYS A 309 -6.18 -2.94 4.62
CA CYS A 309 -6.84 -2.37 5.79
C CYS A 309 -7.28 -0.92 5.52
N LEU A 310 -8.30 -0.49 6.25
CA LEU A 310 -8.69 0.91 6.36
C LEU A 310 -7.89 1.60 7.47
N ASP A 311 -7.98 2.92 7.51
CA ASP A 311 -7.53 3.77 8.61
C ASP A 311 -8.73 4.41 9.33
N GLY A 312 -8.46 5.25 10.34
CA GLY A 312 -9.48 6.07 11.01
C GLY A 312 -10.60 5.25 11.64
N ALA A 313 -10.25 4.16 12.33
CA ALA A 313 -11.25 3.35 13.01
C ALA A 313 -11.95 4.16 14.11
N LEU A 314 -13.28 4.05 14.15
CA LEU A 314 -14.20 4.83 14.99
C LEU A 314 -14.36 6.31 14.60
N GLU A 315 -13.81 6.76 13.46
CA GLU A 315 -14.01 8.14 12.99
C GLU A 315 -15.30 8.32 12.16
N GLY A 316 -16.02 7.25 11.83
CA GLY A 316 -17.22 7.31 10.98
C GLY A 316 -16.95 7.85 9.57
N ARG A 317 -15.68 7.78 9.13
CA ARG A 317 -15.22 8.40 7.88
C ARG A 317 -15.74 7.69 6.64
N TYR A 318 -15.83 6.37 6.70
CA TYR A 318 -16.17 5.53 5.56
C TYR A 318 -17.62 5.05 5.64
N PRO A 319 -18.41 5.24 4.57
CA PRO A 319 -19.71 4.59 4.45
C PRO A 319 -19.55 3.06 4.33
N GLY A 320 -20.59 2.31 4.66
CA GLY A 320 -20.59 0.85 4.56
C GLY A 320 -19.68 0.15 5.58
N VAL A 321 -19.27 0.84 6.65
CA VAL A 321 -18.50 0.24 7.75
C VAL A 321 -19.43 -0.16 8.89
N LEU A 322 -19.30 -1.41 9.32
CA LEU A 322 -20.07 -2.04 10.39
C LEU A 322 -19.13 -2.45 11.53
N LEU A 323 -19.63 -2.38 12.75
CA LEU A 323 -18.95 -2.83 13.96
C LEU A 323 -19.75 -3.98 14.56
N ALA A 324 -19.13 -5.16 14.70
CA ALA A 324 -19.66 -6.20 15.57
C ALA A 324 -19.05 -6.03 16.95
N VAL A 325 -19.88 -5.73 17.95
CA VAL A 325 -19.48 -5.39 19.32
C VAL A 325 -19.87 -6.53 20.26
N ALA A 326 -18.96 -6.96 21.13
CA ALA A 326 -19.18 -7.99 22.14
C ALA A 326 -19.21 -7.38 23.54
N ARG A 327 -20.29 -7.62 24.28
CA ARG A 327 -20.50 -7.15 25.66
C ARG A 327 -20.59 -8.33 26.62
N ASP A 328 -20.08 -8.16 27.84
CA ASP A 328 -20.28 -9.14 28.91
C ASP A 328 -21.66 -9.01 29.59
N SER A 329 -21.90 -9.84 30.60
CA SER A 329 -23.14 -9.84 31.38
C SER A 329 -23.39 -8.53 32.12
N ASP A 330 -22.35 -7.74 32.37
CA ASP A 330 -22.44 -6.43 33.02
C ASP A 330 -22.67 -5.31 32.01
N GLY A 331 -22.80 -5.63 30.71
CA GLY A 331 -23.03 -4.71 29.61
C GLY A 331 -21.77 -3.99 29.11
N ARG A 332 -20.59 -4.34 29.63
CA ARG A 332 -19.32 -3.70 29.28
C ARG A 332 -18.76 -4.28 27.98
N VAL A 333 -18.32 -3.41 27.07
CA VAL A 333 -17.68 -3.86 25.83
C VAL A 333 -16.34 -4.52 26.12
N GLN A 334 -16.19 -5.77 25.69
CA GLN A 334 -14.96 -6.56 25.84
C GLN A 334 -14.14 -6.67 24.55
N GLY A 335 -14.78 -6.52 23.40
CA GLY A 335 -14.12 -6.50 22.10
C GLY A 335 -15.07 -6.07 21.00
N PHE A 336 -14.50 -5.67 19.86
CA PHE A 336 -15.26 -5.41 18.66
C PHE A 336 -14.43 -5.66 17.40
N HIS A 337 -15.12 -6.03 16.33
CA HIS A 337 -14.57 -6.18 15.00
C HIS A 337 -15.12 -5.07 14.11
N ARG A 338 -14.27 -4.52 13.24
CA ARG A 338 -14.68 -3.58 12.21
C ARG A 338 -14.71 -4.29 10.85
N TYR A 339 -15.83 -4.21 10.17
CA TYR A 339 -16.07 -4.79 8.85
C TYR A 339 -16.40 -3.69 7.85
N ALA A 340 -15.98 -3.84 6.60
CA ALA A 340 -16.34 -2.94 5.50
C ALA A 340 -17.08 -3.72 4.43
N THR A 341 -18.10 -3.09 3.82
CA THR A 341 -18.96 -3.71 2.82
C THR A 341 -18.64 -3.25 1.40
N ALA A 342 -18.94 -4.11 0.43
CA ALA A 342 -18.95 -3.82 -1.01
C ALA A 342 -20.14 -4.55 -1.67
N GLY A 343 -20.37 -4.28 -2.95
CA GLY A 343 -21.38 -4.98 -3.74
C GLY A 343 -22.79 -4.88 -3.15
N GLN A 344 -23.19 -3.70 -2.66
CA GLN A 344 -24.48 -3.46 -1.98
C GLN A 344 -24.71 -4.36 -0.75
N GLY A 345 -23.63 -4.73 -0.03
CA GLY A 345 -23.68 -5.60 1.14
C GLY A 345 -23.54 -7.09 0.83
N SER A 346 -23.39 -7.47 -0.46
CA SER A 346 -23.10 -8.86 -0.83
C SER A 346 -21.72 -9.33 -0.38
N GLU A 347 -20.76 -8.41 -0.26
CA GLU A 347 -19.40 -8.66 0.22
C GLU A 347 -19.19 -7.96 1.57
N VAL A 348 -18.75 -8.70 2.57
CA VAL A 348 -18.39 -8.17 3.89
C VAL A 348 -16.97 -8.57 4.22
N SER A 349 -16.11 -7.62 4.58
CA SER A 349 -14.69 -7.89 4.79
C SER A 349 -14.22 -7.34 6.13
N LEU A 350 -13.63 -8.20 6.96
CA LEU A 350 -13.05 -7.83 8.24
C LEU A 350 -11.82 -6.94 7.99
N ASP A 351 -11.87 -5.73 8.53
CA ASP A 351 -10.76 -4.77 8.52
C ASP A 351 -9.80 -5.09 9.68
N VAL A 352 -10.24 -4.87 10.91
CA VAL A 352 -9.41 -5.08 12.10
C VAL A 352 -10.25 -5.50 13.31
N PRO A 353 -9.78 -6.49 14.10
CA PRO A 353 -10.35 -6.84 15.39
C PRO A 353 -9.61 -6.21 16.58
N TRP A 354 -10.35 -5.66 17.55
CA TRP A 354 -9.84 -5.18 18.84
C TRP A 354 -10.54 -5.89 20.00
N ARG A 355 -9.77 -6.18 21.05
CA ARG A 355 -10.31 -6.73 22.30
C ARG A 355 -9.46 -6.30 23.49
N ARG A 356 -10.09 -6.26 24.66
CA ARG A 356 -9.38 -6.04 25.92
C ARG A 356 -8.47 -7.23 26.25
N ARG A 357 -7.54 -7.02 27.19
CA ARG A 357 -6.61 -8.06 27.64
C ARG A 357 -7.30 -9.17 28.43
N ASP A 358 -8.31 -8.80 29.20
CA ASP A 358 -9.18 -9.63 30.04
C ASP A 358 -10.38 -10.23 29.30
N ALA A 359 -10.53 -9.92 28.01
CA ALA A 359 -11.57 -10.48 27.15
C ALA A 359 -11.55 -12.02 27.18
N PRO A 360 -12.71 -12.68 27.41
CA PRO A 360 -12.83 -14.14 27.36
C PRO A 360 -12.27 -14.72 26.06
N ASN A 361 -11.55 -15.84 26.18
CA ASN A 361 -11.02 -16.55 25.02
C ASN A 361 -12.18 -17.07 24.16
N GLY A 362 -12.15 -16.74 22.87
CA GLY A 362 -13.21 -17.07 21.91
C GLY A 362 -13.99 -15.87 21.39
N ILE A 363 -13.74 -14.65 21.89
CA ILE A 363 -14.47 -13.43 21.46
C ILE A 363 -14.30 -13.17 19.96
N ASP A 364 -13.08 -13.29 19.42
CA ASP A 364 -12.83 -13.03 18.00
C ASP A 364 -13.58 -14.07 17.10
N GLU A 365 -13.58 -15.33 17.53
CA GLU A 365 -14.37 -16.39 16.88
C GLU A 365 -15.88 -16.12 16.96
N ARG A 366 -16.37 -15.71 18.12
CA ARG A 366 -17.78 -15.42 18.36
C ARG A 366 -18.25 -14.28 17.47
N LEU A 367 -17.54 -13.14 17.49
CA LEU A 367 -17.86 -11.97 16.68
C LEU A 367 -17.88 -12.28 15.17
N SER A 368 -16.97 -13.14 14.71
CA SER A 368 -16.96 -13.54 13.30
C SER A 368 -18.09 -14.48 12.94
N VAL A 369 -18.42 -15.45 13.81
CA VAL A 369 -19.58 -16.34 13.58
C VAL A 369 -20.89 -15.55 13.58
N ASP A 370 -21.05 -14.61 14.52
CA ASP A 370 -22.24 -13.77 14.60
C ASP A 370 -22.32 -12.78 13.43
N MET A 371 -21.18 -12.26 12.95
CA MET A 371 -21.17 -11.45 11.72
C MET A 371 -21.53 -12.29 10.49
N ILE A 372 -21.12 -13.56 10.39
CA ILE A 372 -21.54 -14.45 9.29
C ILE A 372 -23.06 -14.65 9.34
N ALA A 373 -23.64 -14.87 10.53
CA ALA A 373 -25.08 -14.99 10.70
C ALA A 373 -25.82 -13.69 10.32
N TRP A 374 -25.36 -12.55 10.82
CA TRP A 374 -25.91 -11.23 10.47
C TRP A 374 -25.83 -10.96 8.96
N THR A 375 -24.71 -11.32 8.33
CA THR A 375 -24.52 -11.17 6.88
C THR A 375 -25.53 -12.02 6.11
N ARG A 376 -25.82 -13.24 6.57
CA ARG A 376 -26.83 -14.11 5.97
C ARG A 376 -28.22 -13.51 6.05
N GLU A 377 -28.59 -12.96 7.21
CA GLU A 377 -29.88 -12.32 7.46
C GLU A 377 -30.07 -11.06 6.61
N ASN A 378 -28.98 -10.41 6.21
CA ASN A 378 -28.97 -9.20 5.38
C ASN A 378 -28.63 -9.49 3.90
N CYS A 379 -28.91 -10.71 3.42
CA CYS A 379 -28.73 -11.12 2.02
C CYS A 379 -27.28 -11.03 1.49
N GLY A 380 -26.29 -11.02 2.37
CA GLY A 380 -24.88 -11.06 2.00
C GLY A 380 -24.47 -12.45 1.49
N GLN A 381 -23.50 -12.49 0.57
CA GLN A 381 -23.06 -13.72 -0.09
C GLN A 381 -21.74 -14.24 0.49
N ARG A 382 -20.81 -13.34 0.78
CA ARG A 382 -19.45 -13.69 1.21
C ARG A 382 -19.00 -12.84 2.38
N LEU A 383 -18.26 -13.49 3.28
CA LEU A 383 -17.56 -12.83 4.37
C LEU A 383 -16.06 -13.15 4.32
N SER A 384 -15.23 -12.14 4.10
CA SER A 384 -13.77 -12.25 4.15
C SER A 384 -13.26 -11.93 5.55
N LEU A 385 -12.41 -12.81 6.11
CA LEU A 385 -11.85 -12.62 7.45
C LEU A 385 -10.49 -11.92 7.45
N ALA A 386 -9.61 -12.30 6.53
CA ALA A 386 -8.35 -11.59 6.30
C ALA A 386 -7.63 -12.23 5.12
N PHE A 387 -6.48 -11.65 4.82
CA PHE A 387 -5.44 -12.27 4.03
C PHE A 387 -4.56 -13.19 4.90
N ALA A 388 -4.48 -14.47 4.51
CA ALA A 388 -3.51 -15.42 5.04
C ALA A 388 -2.23 -15.35 4.21
N ALA A 389 -1.19 -14.71 4.75
CA ALA A 389 0.12 -14.64 4.10
C ALA A 389 0.80 -16.02 4.09
N PHE A 390 1.24 -16.47 2.92
CA PHE A 390 2.02 -17.70 2.69
C PHE A 390 1.54 -18.98 3.43
N PRO A 391 0.25 -19.37 3.32
CA PRO A 391 -0.27 -20.52 4.06
C PRO A 391 0.47 -21.82 3.72
N GLU A 392 0.94 -21.97 2.47
CA GLU A 392 1.71 -23.13 2.04
C GLU A 392 3.04 -23.32 2.81
N ILE A 393 3.67 -22.23 3.26
CA ILE A 393 4.92 -22.29 4.03
C ILE A 393 4.66 -22.73 5.48
N PHE A 394 3.48 -22.41 6.02
CA PHE A 394 3.08 -22.81 7.37
C PHE A 394 2.59 -24.26 7.43
N ASP A 395 2.01 -24.80 6.35
CA ASP A 395 1.55 -26.18 6.28
C ASP A 395 2.63 -27.20 5.89
N ASP A 396 3.76 -26.76 5.31
CA ASP A 396 4.84 -27.65 4.90
C ASP A 396 5.73 -28.10 6.08
N LYS A 397 5.70 -29.41 6.38
CA LYS A 397 6.48 -30.05 7.43
C LYS A 397 7.90 -30.42 6.98
N ASN A 398 8.20 -30.43 5.68
CA ASN A 398 9.51 -30.81 5.12
C ASN A 398 10.16 -29.63 4.38
N ARG A 399 10.63 -28.64 5.15
CA ARG A 399 11.15 -27.39 4.59
C ARG A 399 12.50 -27.58 3.88
N GLY A 400 12.55 -27.26 2.59
CA GLY A 400 13.81 -27.07 1.85
C GLY A 400 14.58 -25.82 2.29
N ARG A 401 15.86 -25.70 1.93
CA ARG A 401 16.76 -24.61 2.37
C ARG A 401 16.24 -23.20 2.05
N MET A 402 15.64 -22.99 0.88
CA MET A 402 15.05 -21.70 0.48
C MET A 402 13.79 -21.35 1.28
N SER A 403 12.92 -22.35 1.54
CA SER A 403 11.73 -22.19 2.37
C SER A 403 12.11 -21.85 3.82
N SER A 404 13.21 -22.45 4.33
CA SER A 404 13.75 -22.14 5.64
C SER A 404 14.24 -20.68 5.76
N LEU A 405 14.97 -20.17 4.76
CA LEU A 405 15.43 -18.76 4.72
C LEU A 405 14.26 -17.78 4.67
N ILE A 406 13.24 -18.05 3.84
CA ILE A 406 12.03 -17.23 3.76
C ILE A 406 11.26 -17.29 5.08
N TYR A 407 11.16 -18.47 5.69
CA TYR A 407 10.55 -18.63 7.01
C TYR A 407 11.28 -17.81 8.08
N THR A 408 12.61 -17.83 8.10
CA THR A 408 13.41 -17.00 9.02
C THR A 408 13.19 -15.51 8.79
N ALA A 409 13.12 -15.05 7.53
CA ALA A 409 12.83 -13.65 7.20
C ALA A 409 11.40 -13.23 7.61
N ILE A 410 10.41 -14.11 7.43
CA ILE A 410 9.04 -13.90 7.89
C ILE A 410 9.00 -13.84 9.42
N HIS A 411 9.73 -14.71 10.11
CA HIS A 411 9.75 -14.74 11.57
C HIS A 411 10.44 -13.50 12.17
N LEU A 412 11.49 -12.99 11.51
CA LEU A 412 12.11 -11.72 11.88
C LEU A 412 11.13 -10.52 11.70
N GLY A 413 10.17 -10.65 10.78
CA GLY A 413 9.07 -9.70 10.56
C GLY A 413 7.81 -9.96 11.40
N ASP A 414 7.76 -11.04 12.20
CA ASP A 414 6.55 -11.46 12.93
C ASP A 414 6.14 -10.44 14.00
N ALA A 415 7.09 -9.67 14.54
CA ALA A 415 6.85 -8.52 15.40
C ALA A 415 5.98 -7.43 14.74
N LEU A 416 5.85 -7.43 13.40
CA LEU A 416 5.09 -6.43 12.65
C LEU A 416 3.63 -6.83 12.38
N ILE A 417 3.29 -8.13 12.28
CA ILE A 417 1.96 -8.61 11.85
C ILE A 417 1.39 -9.77 12.71
N ALA A 418 2.19 -10.44 13.54
CA ALA A 418 1.79 -11.65 14.27
C ALA A 418 1.15 -12.72 13.35
N LEU A 419 1.81 -13.01 12.22
CA LEU A 419 1.30 -13.81 11.11
C LEU A 419 0.84 -15.20 11.56
N GLU A 420 1.58 -15.83 12.47
CA GLU A 420 1.27 -17.18 12.93
C GLU A 420 -0.04 -17.22 13.74
N SER A 421 -0.27 -16.21 14.59
CA SER A 421 -1.50 -16.11 15.38
C SER A 421 -2.72 -15.86 14.48
N LEU A 422 -2.55 -15.02 13.46
CA LEU A 422 -3.56 -14.73 12.46
C LEU A 422 -3.88 -15.98 11.63
N TYR A 423 -2.87 -16.68 11.13
CA TYR A 423 -3.07 -17.91 10.36
C TYR A 423 -3.79 -18.99 11.19
N ARG A 424 -3.41 -19.20 12.46
CA ARG A 424 -4.09 -20.13 13.37
C ARG A 424 -5.56 -19.77 13.62
N TYR A 425 -5.87 -18.48 13.69
CA TYR A 425 -7.25 -18.00 13.79
C TYR A 425 -8.03 -18.31 12.51
N LEU A 426 -7.52 -17.88 11.35
CA LEU A 426 -8.18 -18.02 10.05
C LEU A 426 -8.44 -19.50 9.68
N ARG A 427 -7.50 -20.39 9.99
CA ARG A 427 -7.62 -21.83 9.72
C ARG A 427 -8.82 -22.49 10.42
N LYS A 428 -9.36 -21.90 11.50
CA LYS A 428 -10.54 -22.44 12.22
C LYS A 428 -11.80 -22.43 11.36
N PHE A 429 -11.85 -21.56 10.36
CA PHE A 429 -13.00 -21.38 9.47
C PHE A 429 -12.93 -22.25 8.21
N HIS A 430 -11.79 -22.91 7.94
CA HIS A 430 -11.63 -23.83 6.80
C HIS A 430 -12.07 -23.27 5.45
N ALA A 431 -11.84 -21.97 5.23
CA ALA A 431 -12.36 -21.20 4.10
C ALA A 431 -11.23 -20.51 3.32
N LEU A 432 -10.13 -21.23 3.06
CA LEU A 432 -9.05 -20.71 2.22
C LEU A 432 -9.54 -20.56 0.78
N GLY A 433 -9.50 -19.34 0.26
CA GLY A 433 -9.90 -18.99 -1.09
C GLY A 433 -8.73 -18.86 -2.06
N ASP A 434 -8.91 -17.96 -3.02
CA ASP A 434 -7.98 -17.71 -4.12
C ASP A 434 -6.66 -17.10 -3.64
N ARG A 435 -5.63 -17.24 -4.49
CA ARG A 435 -4.32 -16.64 -4.25
C ARG A 435 -4.33 -15.14 -4.56
N ARG A 436 -3.54 -14.40 -3.79
CA ARG A 436 -3.16 -13.02 -4.09
C ARG A 436 -1.69 -12.93 -4.46
N TYR A 437 -1.41 -11.97 -5.34
CA TYR A 437 -0.12 -11.79 -5.96
C TYR A 437 0.40 -10.37 -5.80
N VAL A 438 1.72 -10.24 -5.76
CA VAL A 438 2.41 -9.00 -6.08
C VAL A 438 2.85 -9.06 -7.53
N MET A 439 2.43 -8.08 -8.34
CA MET A 439 2.92 -7.90 -9.71
C MET A 439 4.07 -6.91 -9.66
N ALA A 440 5.29 -7.38 -9.92
CA ALA A 440 6.50 -6.58 -9.78
C ALA A 440 7.56 -6.89 -10.83
N SER A 441 8.40 -5.89 -11.13
CA SER A 441 9.58 -6.09 -11.96
C SER A 441 10.74 -6.69 -11.16
N MET A 442 11.25 -7.84 -11.61
CA MET A 442 12.28 -8.62 -10.91
C MET A 442 13.63 -7.91 -10.82
N THR A 443 13.92 -6.96 -11.70
CA THR A 443 15.19 -6.21 -11.69
C THR A 443 15.28 -5.24 -10.51
N GLN A 444 14.19 -5.00 -9.78
CA GLN A 444 14.09 -3.89 -8.84
C GLN A 444 13.52 -4.30 -7.47
N ILE A 445 13.72 -5.56 -7.09
CA ILE A 445 13.18 -6.16 -5.87
C ILE A 445 13.67 -5.40 -4.62
N LEU A 446 14.95 -5.07 -4.51
CA LEU A 446 15.50 -4.41 -3.32
C LEU A 446 14.85 -3.04 -3.02
N PRO A 447 14.85 -2.06 -3.95
CA PRO A 447 14.15 -0.80 -3.69
C PRO A 447 12.65 -1.00 -3.53
N LEU A 448 12.06 -2.00 -4.20
CA LEU A 448 10.65 -2.31 -4.04
C LEU A 448 10.30 -2.80 -2.63
N LEU A 449 11.12 -3.67 -2.04
CA LEU A 449 10.91 -4.14 -0.67
C LEU A 449 10.87 -2.98 0.31
N ILE A 450 11.79 -2.01 0.18
CA ILE A 450 11.79 -0.79 1.00
C ILE A 450 10.47 -0.03 0.82
N VAL A 451 9.99 0.12 -0.42
CA VAL A 451 8.73 0.80 -0.72
C VAL A 451 7.53 0.07 -0.11
N LEU A 452 7.38 -1.23 -0.34
CA LEU A 452 6.25 -2.02 0.17
C LEU A 452 6.26 -2.07 1.70
N LEU A 453 7.40 -2.38 2.32
CA LEU A 453 7.53 -2.42 3.78
C LEU A 453 7.23 -1.07 4.40
N SER A 454 7.68 0.02 3.78
CA SER A 454 7.41 1.36 4.29
C SER A 454 5.96 1.80 4.11
N LEU A 455 5.23 1.29 3.11
CA LEU A 455 3.81 1.54 2.93
C LEU A 455 2.96 0.73 3.91
N GLU A 456 3.27 -0.55 4.08
CA GLU A 456 2.48 -1.47 4.91
C GLU A 456 2.80 -1.35 6.42
N PHE A 457 4.07 -1.15 6.82
CA PHE A 457 4.46 -1.31 8.23
C PHE A 457 4.89 -0.04 8.93
N LEU A 458 5.13 1.05 8.21
CA LEU A 458 5.55 2.30 8.85
C LEU A 458 4.42 2.83 9.74
N PRO A 459 4.62 2.92 11.07
CA PRO A 459 3.57 3.33 11.99
C PRO A 459 3.19 4.79 11.75
N ARG A 460 1.88 5.06 11.78
CA ARG A 460 1.30 6.40 11.67
C ARG A 460 0.64 6.75 12.99
N ARG A 461 0.85 7.94 13.53
CA ARG A 461 0.10 8.36 14.72
C ARG A 461 -1.39 8.44 14.38
N ARG A 462 -2.20 7.77 15.21
CA ARG A 462 -3.65 7.91 15.17
C ARG A 462 -4.06 9.24 15.78
N ARG A 463 -5.00 9.94 15.15
CA ARG A 463 -5.68 11.08 15.77
C ARG A 463 -6.94 10.52 16.45
N LEU A 464 -6.85 10.27 17.75
CA LEU A 464 -8.07 10.04 18.55
C LEU A 464 -8.54 11.44 18.96
N ALA A 465 -9.77 11.79 18.56
CA ALA A 465 -10.39 13.07 18.92
C ALA A 465 -10.84 13.05 20.38
#